data_AF-A0A9E5H105-F1
#
_entry.id   AF-A0A9E5H105-F1
#
_cell.length_a   1.000
_cell.length_b   1.000
_cell.length_c   1.000
_cell.angle_alpha   90.00
_cell.angle_beta   90.00
_cell.angle_gamma   90.00
#
_symmetry.space_group_name_H-M   'P 1'
#
loop_
_entity.id
_entity.type
_entity.pdbx_description
1 polymer ?
#
loop_
_entity_poly.entity_id
_entity_poly.type
_entity_poly.pdbx_seq_one_letter_code
_entity_poly.pdbx_strand_id
1 'polypeptide(L)'
;MRVLLIEDDPTTAKSIELMLSRANFKVYSTDSGQDGIDLARSYDYDLILLDDHLPDTTGHDVLRELRSNRVETPVLMLAGFHGREQKLRAFRLGADDYMTKPFDCEELIVRSHAIIRRARGHSQANITTGELTLNLDEKTVIRTDPKTKEQSPVHLSGKEYQMFELLSLRKGMTLTKEMFLNHLYGGMDEPDLKIIDVFICKLRKKIAEAADGQKMIETVWGRGYVLREPKTVLLLEAPSKFYKGEPSSEVTGFITARFNEHPFAFDVPEVRISAEISPLKNDGLAGGFHQAGLDAFISYEKEQWATVPALTPMRRTV
;
A
#
# COMPACT_ATOMS: atom_id res chain seq x y z
N MET A 1 -1.43 9.72 -9.18
CA MET A 1 -1.73 10.50 -7.95
C MET A 1 -2.31 11.85 -8.35
N ARG A 2 -3.18 12.47 -7.55
CA ARG A 2 -3.78 13.79 -7.85
C ARG A 2 -2.92 14.91 -7.26
N VAL A 3 -2.52 15.86 -8.08
CA VAL A 3 -1.72 17.02 -7.64
C VAL A 3 -2.51 18.29 -7.89
N LEU A 4 -2.61 19.15 -6.88
CA LEU A 4 -3.05 20.53 -7.05
C LEU A 4 -1.82 21.39 -7.29
N LEU A 5 -1.80 22.14 -8.38
CA LEU A 5 -0.77 23.11 -8.72
C LEU A 5 -1.34 24.52 -8.58
N ILE A 6 -0.73 25.34 -7.76
CA ILE A 6 -1.07 26.75 -7.54
C ILE A 6 0.11 27.57 -8.05
N GLU A 7 -0.02 28.11 -9.26
CA GLU A 7 1.05 28.77 -10.03
C GLU A 7 0.44 29.81 -10.98
N ASP A 8 0.88 31.06 -10.90
CA ASP A 8 0.34 32.17 -11.69
C ASP A 8 1.01 32.32 -13.06
N ASP A 9 2.29 31.93 -13.21
CA ASP A 9 2.95 31.95 -14.51
C ASP A 9 2.47 30.77 -15.40
N PRO A 10 1.73 31.04 -16.49
CA PRO A 10 1.15 29.99 -17.32
C PRO A 10 2.23 29.14 -18.01
N THR A 11 3.42 29.70 -18.25
CA THR A 11 4.53 28.97 -18.88
C THR A 11 5.07 27.90 -17.93
N THR A 12 5.34 28.29 -16.68
CA THR A 12 5.80 27.40 -15.62
C THR A 12 4.73 26.38 -15.28
N ALA A 13 3.46 26.79 -15.15
CA ALA A 13 2.35 25.89 -14.91
C ALA A 13 2.24 24.81 -16.00
N LYS A 14 2.29 25.21 -17.27
CA LYS A 14 2.24 24.26 -18.40
C LYS A 14 3.42 23.30 -18.43
N SER A 15 4.61 23.80 -18.09
CA SER A 15 5.82 22.97 -17.99
C SER A 15 5.66 21.91 -16.91
N ILE A 16 5.24 22.30 -15.69
CA ILE A 16 5.01 21.39 -14.56
C ILE A 16 3.94 20.35 -14.90
N GLU A 17 2.82 20.78 -15.49
CA GLU A 17 1.76 19.88 -15.93
C GLU A 17 2.30 18.80 -16.88
N LEU A 18 3.10 19.19 -17.88
CA LEU A 18 3.67 18.25 -18.84
C LEU A 18 4.66 17.28 -18.18
N MET A 19 5.53 17.79 -17.30
CA MET A 19 6.51 16.98 -16.56
C MET A 19 5.81 15.92 -15.70
N LEU A 20 4.85 16.32 -14.88
CA LEU A 20 4.15 15.45 -13.94
C LEU A 20 3.19 14.50 -14.66
N SER A 21 2.55 14.93 -15.74
CA SER A 21 1.69 14.05 -16.55
C SER A 21 2.47 12.88 -17.14
N ARG A 22 3.72 13.09 -17.57
CA ARG A 22 4.62 12.01 -18.03
C ARG A 22 4.98 11.01 -16.93
N ALA A 23 4.94 11.45 -15.67
CA ALA A 23 5.14 10.60 -14.50
C ALA A 23 3.83 10.05 -13.90
N ASN A 24 2.73 10.07 -14.65
CA ASN A 24 1.42 9.52 -14.26
C ASN A 24 0.76 10.24 -13.07
N PHE A 25 1.08 11.52 -12.87
CA PHE A 25 0.28 12.41 -12.02
C PHE A 25 -0.88 13.03 -12.82
N LYS A 26 -2.03 13.17 -12.16
CA LYS A 26 -3.15 13.96 -12.67
C LYS A 26 -3.08 15.34 -12.01
N VAL A 27 -2.68 16.34 -12.78
CA VAL A 27 -2.46 17.72 -12.31
C VAL A 27 -3.74 18.53 -12.52
N TYR A 28 -4.12 19.29 -11.51
CA TYR A 28 -5.19 20.29 -11.54
C TYR A 28 -4.53 21.63 -11.20
N SER A 29 -4.66 22.63 -12.06
CA SER A 29 -3.98 23.91 -11.92
C SER A 29 -4.95 25.06 -11.60
N THR A 30 -4.46 26.04 -10.85
CA THR A 30 -5.08 27.35 -10.61
C THR A 30 -3.98 28.40 -10.49
N ASP A 31 -4.30 29.64 -10.84
CA ASP A 31 -3.42 30.81 -10.82
C ASP A 31 -3.66 31.73 -9.61
N SER A 32 -4.62 31.40 -8.74
CA SER A 32 -4.96 32.17 -7.54
C SER A 32 -4.72 31.35 -6.27
N GLY A 33 -4.14 32.01 -5.26
CA GLY A 33 -3.99 31.43 -3.93
C GLY A 33 -5.33 31.15 -3.26
N GLN A 34 -6.29 32.06 -3.40
CA GLN A 34 -7.63 31.90 -2.83
C GLN A 34 -8.38 30.71 -3.43
N ASP A 35 -8.39 30.59 -4.76
CA ASP A 35 -8.98 29.44 -5.45
C ASP A 35 -8.27 28.15 -5.07
N GLY A 36 -6.93 28.19 -4.93
CA GLY A 36 -6.13 27.07 -4.45
C GLY A 36 -6.54 26.59 -3.06
N ILE A 37 -6.81 27.50 -2.13
CA ILE A 37 -7.32 27.17 -0.78
C ILE A 37 -8.67 26.49 -0.87
N ASP A 38 -9.60 27.03 -1.65
CA ASP A 38 -10.95 26.48 -1.76
C ASP A 38 -10.99 25.11 -2.45
N LEU A 39 -10.16 24.93 -3.48
CA LEU A 39 -9.95 23.62 -4.12
C LEU A 39 -9.38 22.61 -3.15
N ALA A 40 -8.32 22.96 -2.41
CA ALA A 40 -7.67 22.07 -1.45
C ALA A 40 -8.59 21.66 -0.28
N ARG A 41 -9.57 22.50 0.07
CA ARG A 41 -10.60 22.19 1.08
C ARG A 41 -11.72 21.31 0.54
N SER A 42 -12.02 21.44 -0.75
CA SER A 42 -13.19 20.80 -1.38
C SER A 42 -12.88 19.42 -1.95
N TYR A 43 -11.62 19.14 -2.29
CA TYR A 43 -11.23 17.91 -2.98
C TYR A 43 -10.00 17.24 -2.36
N ASP A 44 -9.98 15.91 -2.43
CA ASP A 44 -8.83 15.12 -2.00
C ASP A 44 -7.72 15.16 -3.06
N TYR A 45 -6.61 15.80 -2.69
CA TYR A 45 -5.34 15.78 -3.41
C TYR A 45 -4.30 14.97 -2.65
N ASP A 46 -3.35 14.40 -3.39
CA ASP A 46 -2.23 13.67 -2.79
C ASP A 46 -1.06 14.61 -2.45
N LEU A 47 -0.93 15.73 -3.18
CA LEU A 47 0.11 16.74 -3.03
C LEU A 47 -0.39 18.10 -3.51
N ILE A 48 0.06 19.16 -2.86
CA ILE A 48 -0.08 20.55 -3.34
C ILE A 48 1.31 21.06 -3.72
N LEU A 49 1.45 21.53 -4.96
CA LEU A 49 2.57 22.33 -5.43
C LEU A 49 2.15 23.79 -5.35
N LEU A 50 2.89 24.59 -4.60
CA LEU A 50 2.50 25.96 -4.27
C LEU A 50 3.62 26.93 -4.62
N ASP A 51 3.37 27.85 -5.54
CA ASP A 51 4.26 28.99 -5.76
C ASP A 51 4.29 29.89 -4.51
N ASP A 52 5.46 30.47 -4.24
CA ASP A 52 5.66 31.47 -3.20
C ASP A 52 5.10 32.84 -3.60
N HIS A 53 5.03 33.15 -4.90
CA HIS A 53 4.50 34.42 -5.40
C HIS A 53 3.22 34.16 -6.19
N LEU A 54 2.11 34.70 -5.71
CA LEU A 54 0.82 34.66 -6.39
C LEU A 54 0.29 36.09 -6.50
N PRO A 55 -0.58 36.38 -7.50
CA PRO A 55 -1.06 37.74 -7.75
C PRO A 55 -1.91 38.30 -6.60
N ASP A 56 -2.59 37.43 -5.85
CA ASP A 56 -3.54 37.78 -4.79
C ASP A 56 -2.96 37.66 -3.37
N THR A 57 -1.97 36.79 -3.16
CA THR A 57 -1.40 36.51 -1.83
C THR A 57 0.00 35.91 -1.92
N THR A 58 0.67 35.71 -0.79
CA THR A 58 1.95 34.98 -0.76
C THR A 58 1.70 33.49 -0.53
N GLY A 59 2.53 32.63 -1.12
CA GLY A 59 2.43 31.18 -0.90
C GLY A 59 2.60 30.79 0.57
N HIS A 60 3.38 31.57 1.34
CA HIS A 60 3.48 31.40 2.79
C HIS A 60 2.16 31.69 3.52
N ASP A 61 1.38 32.66 3.08
CA ASP A 61 0.08 32.97 3.68
C ASP A 61 -0.96 31.92 3.28
N VAL A 62 -0.94 31.45 2.02
CA VAL A 62 -1.74 30.29 1.57
C VAL A 62 -1.45 29.06 2.42
N LEU A 63 -0.18 28.71 2.61
CA LEU A 63 0.21 27.58 3.43
C LEU A 63 -0.28 27.70 4.88
N ARG A 64 -0.17 28.90 5.47
CA ARG A 64 -0.67 29.17 6.83
C ARG A 64 -2.18 28.95 6.90
N GLU A 65 -2.92 29.41 5.91
CA GLU A 65 -4.37 29.28 5.85
C GLU A 65 -4.80 27.82 5.62
N LEU A 66 -4.13 27.08 4.74
CA LEU A 66 -4.36 25.64 4.55
C LEU A 66 -4.21 24.87 5.88
N ARG A 67 -3.13 25.12 6.62
CA ARG A 67 -2.91 24.46 7.93
C ARG A 67 -3.92 24.91 8.99
N SER A 68 -4.30 26.19 9.00
CA SER A 68 -5.36 26.69 9.91
C SER A 68 -6.71 26.05 9.63
N ASN A 69 -6.99 25.74 8.36
CA ASN A 69 -8.17 25.00 7.91
C ASN A 69 -8.06 23.47 8.06
N ARG A 70 -6.99 22.96 8.69
CA ARG A 70 -6.71 21.53 8.87
C ARG A 70 -6.63 20.74 7.57
N VAL A 71 -6.17 21.37 6.49
CA VAL A 71 -5.78 20.65 5.27
C VAL A 71 -4.46 19.94 5.55
N GLU A 72 -4.51 18.61 5.67
CA GLU A 72 -3.34 17.76 5.95
C GLU A 72 -2.57 17.35 4.70
N THR A 73 -3.11 17.66 3.51
CA THR A 73 -2.43 17.39 2.23
C THR A 73 -1.01 17.95 2.27
N PRO A 74 0.00 17.15 1.92
CA PRO A 74 1.37 17.62 1.97
C PRO A 74 1.62 18.70 0.92
N VAL A 75 2.49 19.67 1.26
CA VAL A 75 2.76 20.86 0.43
C VAL A 75 4.25 20.92 0.09
N LEU A 76 4.56 20.98 -1.21
CA LEU A 76 5.88 21.32 -1.74
C LEU A 76 5.86 22.77 -2.25
N MET A 77 6.63 23.63 -1.59
CA MET A 77 6.78 25.02 -1.99
C MET A 77 7.74 25.14 -3.18
N LEU A 78 7.33 25.87 -4.22
CA LEU A 78 8.13 26.24 -5.38
C LEU A 78 8.48 27.72 -5.27
N ALA A 79 9.76 28.08 -5.25
CA ALA A 79 10.14 29.48 -4.98
C ALA A 79 11.23 29.99 -5.91
N GLY A 80 11.09 31.23 -6.40
CA GLY A 80 12.08 31.88 -7.26
C GLY A 80 13.39 32.31 -6.59
N PHE A 81 13.50 32.25 -5.25
CA PHE A 81 14.65 32.78 -4.52
C PHE A 81 15.30 31.77 -3.56
N HIS A 82 16.64 31.77 -3.51
CA HIS A 82 17.46 30.85 -2.70
C HIS A 82 17.70 31.34 -1.26
N GLY A 83 16.77 32.12 -0.70
CA GLY A 83 16.93 32.69 0.64
C GLY A 83 16.74 31.64 1.74
N ARG A 84 17.76 31.49 2.61
CA ARG A 84 17.71 30.55 3.74
C ARG A 84 16.55 30.84 4.70
N GLU A 85 16.24 32.11 4.91
CA GLU A 85 15.21 32.54 5.86
C GLU A 85 13.80 32.16 5.38
N GLN A 86 13.53 32.34 4.08
CA GLN A 86 12.28 31.98 3.43
C GLN A 86 12.06 30.47 3.50
N LYS A 87 13.08 29.68 3.16
CA LYS A 87 13.03 28.21 3.30
C LYS A 87 12.72 27.77 4.73
N LEU A 88 13.38 28.37 5.72
CA LEU A 88 13.10 28.07 7.14
C LEU A 88 11.68 28.48 7.55
N ARG A 89 11.18 29.61 7.03
CA ARG A 89 9.82 30.08 7.28
C ARG A 89 8.80 29.10 6.70
N ALA A 90 8.98 28.63 5.47
CA ALA A 90 8.10 27.64 4.85
C ALA A 90 7.99 26.36 5.70
N PHE A 91 9.10 25.80 6.15
CA PHE A 91 9.08 24.61 7.01
C PHE A 91 8.37 24.86 8.35
N ARG A 92 8.58 26.02 8.98
CA ARG A 92 7.90 26.38 10.24
C ARG A 92 6.39 26.51 10.08
N LEU A 93 5.93 26.91 8.89
CA LEU A 93 4.50 27.00 8.56
C LEU A 93 3.89 25.64 8.18
N GLY A 94 4.71 24.59 8.09
CA GLY A 94 4.25 23.22 7.83
C GLY A 94 4.35 22.78 6.38
N ALA A 95 5.26 23.36 5.59
CA ALA A 95 5.64 22.79 4.29
C ALA A 95 6.40 21.48 4.50
N ASP A 96 6.16 20.50 3.64
CA ASP A 96 6.78 19.17 3.69
C ASP A 96 8.13 19.15 2.96
N ASP A 97 8.29 20.03 1.97
CA ASP A 97 9.54 20.26 1.24
C ASP A 97 9.53 21.65 0.57
N TYR A 98 10.70 22.07 0.09
CA TYR A 98 10.92 23.37 -0.55
C TYR A 98 11.92 23.22 -1.69
N MET A 99 11.53 23.65 -2.89
CA MET A 99 12.35 23.57 -4.10
C MET A 99 12.41 24.92 -4.80
N THR A 100 13.61 25.28 -5.26
CA THR A 100 13.86 26.58 -5.90
C THR A 100 13.73 26.50 -7.41
N LYS A 101 13.11 27.51 -8.03
CA LYS A 101 13.07 27.71 -9.47
C LYS A 101 14.41 28.32 -9.96
N PRO A 102 14.94 27.91 -11.12
CA PRO A 102 14.48 26.80 -11.96
C PRO A 102 14.84 25.45 -11.33
N PHE A 103 13.98 24.45 -11.52
CA PHE A 103 14.16 23.09 -10.99
C PHE A 103 14.25 22.06 -12.11
N ASP A 104 14.92 20.95 -11.80
CA ASP A 104 15.01 19.82 -12.71
C ASP A 104 13.71 18.98 -12.74
N CYS A 105 13.40 18.42 -13.91
CA CYS A 105 12.18 17.62 -14.11
C CYS A 105 12.18 16.38 -13.21
N GLU A 106 13.30 15.66 -13.16
CA GLU A 106 13.43 14.43 -12.38
C GLU A 106 13.44 14.74 -10.89
N GLU A 107 14.08 15.84 -10.46
CA GLU A 107 14.07 16.27 -9.07
C GLU A 107 12.65 16.54 -8.55
N LEU A 108 11.83 17.28 -9.32
CA LEU A 108 10.44 17.54 -8.95
C LEU A 108 9.63 16.25 -8.78
N ILE A 109 9.77 15.30 -9.72
CA ILE A 109 9.06 14.02 -9.71
C ILE A 109 9.45 13.20 -8.48
N VAL A 110 10.75 13.04 -8.23
CA VAL A 110 11.28 12.25 -7.10
C VAL A 110 10.85 12.85 -5.77
N ARG A 111 10.97 14.18 -5.59
CA ARG A 111 10.50 14.85 -4.37
C ARG A 111 9.01 14.68 -4.17
N SER A 112 8.21 14.84 -5.23
CA SER A 112 6.76 14.66 -5.19
C SER A 112 6.39 13.25 -4.71
N HIS A 113 7.00 12.21 -5.27
CA HIS A 113 6.79 10.82 -4.82
C HIS A 113 7.19 10.63 -3.36
N ALA A 114 8.39 11.11 -2.97
CA ALA A 114 8.91 10.94 -1.62
C ALA A 114 8.03 11.63 -0.55
N ILE A 115 7.45 12.79 -0.86
CA ILE A 115 6.56 13.53 0.04
C ILE A 115 5.25 12.78 0.22
N ILE A 116 4.58 12.41 -0.89
CA ILE A 116 3.28 11.72 -0.85
C ILE A 116 3.39 10.38 -0.12
N ARG A 117 4.49 9.67 -0.38
CA ARG A 117 4.82 8.41 0.28
C ARG A 117 4.90 8.58 1.81
N ARG A 118 5.69 9.56 2.27
CA ARG A 118 5.85 9.87 3.70
C ARG A 118 4.54 10.29 4.35
N ALA A 119 3.74 11.11 3.69
CA ALA A 119 2.42 11.54 4.18
C ALA A 119 1.46 10.36 4.39
N ARG A 120 1.60 9.28 3.61
CA ARG A 120 0.80 8.05 3.76
C ARG A 120 1.36 7.04 4.75
N GLY A 121 2.31 7.43 5.61
CA GLY A 121 2.89 6.55 6.63
C GLY A 121 3.90 5.53 6.09
N HIS A 122 4.27 5.60 4.81
CA HIS A 122 5.31 4.75 4.25
C HIS A 122 6.65 5.47 4.46
N SER A 123 7.31 5.24 5.60
CA SER A 123 8.62 5.86 5.89
C SER A 123 9.73 5.33 4.97
N GLN A 124 9.56 4.14 4.39
CA GLN A 124 10.44 3.55 3.39
C GLN A 124 9.80 3.55 1.99
N ALA A 125 10.62 3.67 0.93
CA ALA A 125 10.22 3.57 -0.50
C ALA A 125 9.56 2.24 -0.85
N ASN A 126 9.65 1.30 0.09
CA ASN A 126 9.30 -0.10 -0.05
C ASN A 126 7.97 -0.37 0.65
N ILE A 127 6.97 -0.81 -0.12
CA ILE A 127 5.72 -1.35 0.41
C ILE A 127 5.78 -2.87 0.31
N THR A 128 5.82 -3.55 1.45
CA THR A 128 5.86 -5.02 1.50
C THR A 128 4.46 -5.60 1.67
N THR A 129 4.15 -6.63 0.89
CA THR A 129 2.95 -7.47 1.00
C THR A 129 3.36 -8.92 0.77
N GLY A 130 3.25 -9.75 1.82
CA GLY A 130 3.83 -11.08 1.83
C GLY A 130 5.31 -11.07 1.47
N GLU A 131 5.68 -11.87 0.47
CA GLU A 131 7.05 -11.97 -0.05
C GLU A 131 7.42 -10.85 -1.03
N LEU A 132 6.46 -10.02 -1.46
CA LEU A 132 6.70 -8.99 -2.46
C LEU A 132 6.96 -7.64 -1.81
N THR A 133 7.96 -6.93 -2.33
CA THR A 133 8.28 -5.56 -1.96
C THR A 133 8.26 -4.69 -3.20
N LEU A 134 7.36 -3.71 -3.20
CA LEU A 134 7.25 -2.67 -4.22
C LEU A 134 8.16 -1.51 -3.83
N ASN A 135 9.14 -1.18 -4.65
CA ASN A 135 9.92 0.06 -4.53
C ASN A 135 9.29 1.15 -5.41
N LEU A 136 8.73 2.17 -4.77
CA LEU A 136 8.05 3.29 -5.44
C LEU A 136 9.01 4.20 -6.20
N ASP A 137 10.26 4.32 -5.74
CA ASP A 137 11.24 5.25 -6.31
C ASP A 137 11.84 4.65 -7.60
N GLU A 138 12.24 3.37 -7.53
CA GLU A 138 12.80 2.65 -8.68
C GLU A 138 11.73 2.11 -9.63
N LYS A 139 10.46 2.16 -9.23
CA LYS A 139 9.34 1.52 -9.92
C LYS A 139 9.57 0.02 -10.17
N THR A 140 10.16 -0.64 -9.18
CA THR A 140 10.50 -2.07 -9.23
C THR A 140 9.67 -2.86 -8.22
N VAL A 141 9.54 -4.16 -8.49
CA VAL A 141 8.99 -5.12 -7.52
C VAL A 141 10.03 -6.21 -7.36
N ILE A 142 10.35 -6.55 -6.12
CA ILE A 142 11.22 -7.67 -5.78
C ILE A 142 10.45 -8.68 -4.93
N ARG A 143 10.77 -9.96 -5.09
CA ARG A 143 10.36 -11.03 -4.19
C ARG A 143 11.52 -11.32 -3.25
N THR A 144 11.24 -11.45 -1.96
CA THR A 144 12.20 -11.94 -0.95
C THR A 144 11.77 -13.32 -0.47
N ASP A 145 12.59 -14.34 -0.71
CA ASP A 145 12.32 -15.70 -0.24
C ASP A 145 12.32 -15.71 1.31
N PRO A 146 11.26 -16.22 1.96
CA PRO A 146 11.15 -16.17 3.42
C PRO A 146 12.18 -17.07 4.13
N LYS A 147 12.64 -18.15 3.48
CA LYS A 147 13.60 -19.15 3.99
C LYS A 147 15.04 -18.74 3.72
N THR A 148 15.37 -18.41 2.47
CA THR A 148 16.76 -18.13 2.06
C THR A 148 17.15 -16.65 2.19
N LYS A 149 16.14 -15.75 2.29
CA LYS A 149 16.30 -14.29 2.19
C LYS A 149 16.84 -13.79 0.85
N GLU A 150 16.87 -14.65 -0.16
CA GLU A 150 17.27 -14.28 -1.51
C GLU A 150 16.26 -13.33 -2.14
N GLN A 151 16.75 -12.34 -2.88
CA GLN A 151 15.92 -11.36 -3.57
C GLN A 151 15.94 -11.61 -5.07
N SER A 152 14.76 -11.65 -5.69
CA SER A 152 14.62 -11.78 -7.15
C SER A 152 13.66 -10.73 -7.72
N PRO A 153 13.95 -10.17 -8.91
CA PRO A 153 13.09 -9.16 -9.52
C PRO A 153 11.80 -9.79 -10.05
N VAL A 154 10.69 -9.08 -9.91
CA VAL A 154 9.38 -9.43 -10.47
C VAL A 154 9.04 -8.46 -11.60
N HIS A 155 9.09 -8.95 -12.83
CA HIS A 155 8.91 -8.11 -14.01
C HIS A 155 7.42 -7.83 -14.32
N LEU A 156 6.98 -6.64 -13.94
CA LEU A 156 5.67 -6.09 -14.31
C LEU A 156 5.80 -5.13 -15.49
N SER A 157 4.83 -5.15 -16.41
CA SER A 157 4.68 -4.08 -17.41
C SER A 157 4.23 -2.78 -16.75
N GLY A 158 4.36 -1.64 -17.43
CA GLY A 158 4.01 -0.34 -16.84
C GLY A 158 2.58 -0.26 -16.27
N LYS A 159 1.58 -0.81 -16.97
CA LYS A 159 0.19 -0.85 -16.48
C LYS A 159 0.01 -1.84 -15.33
N GLU A 160 0.68 -2.99 -15.36
CA GLU A 160 0.66 -3.96 -14.26
C GLU A 160 1.31 -3.38 -12.99
N TYR A 161 2.42 -2.66 -13.13
CA TYR A 161 3.08 -1.94 -12.04
C TYR A 161 2.13 -0.89 -11.46
N GLN A 162 1.53 -0.01 -12.28
CA GLN A 162 0.61 1.03 -11.81
C GLN A 162 -0.61 0.43 -11.07
N MET A 163 -1.14 -0.69 -11.57
CA MET A 163 -2.21 -1.45 -10.90
C MET A 163 -1.75 -1.94 -9.52
N PHE A 164 -0.57 -2.55 -9.44
CA PHE A 164 -0.02 -3.09 -8.19
C PHE A 164 0.38 -1.99 -7.21
N GLU A 165 0.90 -0.87 -7.70
CA GLU A 165 1.22 0.33 -6.95
C GLU A 165 -0.04 0.91 -6.31
N LEU A 166 -1.12 1.11 -7.07
CA LEU A 166 -2.36 1.63 -6.52
C LEU A 166 -2.95 0.68 -5.45
N LEU A 167 -2.90 -0.63 -5.70
CA LEU A 167 -3.31 -1.68 -4.76
C LEU A 167 -2.46 -1.65 -3.48
N SER A 168 -1.15 -1.48 -3.61
CA SER A 168 -0.20 -1.45 -2.49
C SER A 168 -0.34 -0.18 -1.66
N LEU A 169 -0.49 0.97 -2.30
CA LEU A 169 -0.73 2.26 -1.66
C LEU A 169 -2.05 2.32 -0.88
N ARG A 170 -3.02 1.48 -1.23
CA ARG A 170 -4.34 1.38 -0.60
C ARG A 170 -4.62 -0.05 -0.10
N LYS A 171 -3.58 -0.70 0.44
CA LYS A 171 -3.64 -2.06 0.96
C LYS A 171 -4.81 -2.24 1.94
N GLY A 172 -5.55 -3.34 1.78
CA GLY A 172 -6.75 -3.64 2.58
C GLY A 172 -8.02 -2.89 2.16
N MET A 173 -7.94 -1.83 1.34
CA MET A 173 -9.11 -1.11 0.81
C MET A 173 -9.61 -1.73 -0.49
N THR A 174 -10.93 -1.72 -0.68
CA THR A 174 -11.53 -2.14 -1.95
C THR A 174 -11.41 -1.00 -2.97
N LEU A 175 -10.74 -1.26 -4.08
CA LEU A 175 -10.60 -0.34 -5.21
C LEU A 175 -11.56 -0.75 -6.33
N THR A 176 -12.37 0.19 -6.80
CA THR A 176 -13.31 -0.05 -7.90
C THR A 176 -12.61 -0.04 -9.25
N LYS A 177 -13.26 -0.60 -10.27
CA LYS A 177 -12.71 -0.64 -11.64
C LYS A 177 -12.54 0.77 -12.21
N GLU A 178 -13.45 1.68 -11.88
CA GLU A 178 -13.39 3.09 -12.25
C GLU A 178 -12.18 3.78 -11.61
N MET A 179 -11.83 3.45 -10.37
CA MET A 179 -10.64 4.00 -9.72
C MET A 179 -9.36 3.57 -10.42
N PHE A 180 -9.31 2.31 -10.88
CA PHE A 180 -8.19 1.84 -11.69
C PHE A 180 -8.14 2.52 -13.06
N LEU A 181 -9.27 2.64 -13.77
CA LEU A 181 -9.30 3.35 -15.06
C LEU A 181 -8.83 4.79 -14.93
N ASN A 182 -9.39 5.53 -13.97
CA ASN A 182 -9.01 6.91 -13.69
C ASN A 182 -7.51 7.03 -13.36
N HIS A 183 -6.96 6.08 -12.62
CA HIS A 183 -5.54 6.05 -12.29
C HIS A 183 -4.65 5.73 -13.50
N LEU A 184 -5.09 4.82 -14.38
CA LEU A 184 -4.31 4.36 -15.52
C LEU A 184 -4.40 5.29 -16.74
N TYR A 185 -5.55 5.91 -17.00
CA TYR A 185 -5.85 6.63 -18.26
C TYR A 185 -6.25 8.10 -18.06
N GLY A 186 -6.65 8.52 -16.85
CA GLY A 186 -6.80 9.93 -16.52
C GLY A 186 -8.03 10.65 -17.11
N GLY A 187 -8.92 9.97 -17.84
CA GLY A 187 -10.20 10.49 -18.32
C GLY A 187 -10.31 10.79 -19.83
N MET A 188 -9.21 10.76 -20.60
CA MET A 188 -9.27 10.83 -22.07
C MET A 188 -8.85 9.48 -22.67
N ASP A 189 -9.61 8.98 -23.65
CA ASP A 189 -9.46 7.66 -24.28
C ASP A 189 -9.54 6.47 -23.30
N GLU A 190 -10.51 6.49 -22.37
CA GLU A 190 -10.71 5.39 -21.43
C GLU A 190 -11.26 4.13 -22.14
N PRO A 191 -10.56 2.98 -22.03
CA PRO A 191 -11.07 1.70 -22.52
C PRO A 191 -12.24 1.18 -21.67
N ASP A 192 -12.94 0.17 -22.17
CA ASP A 192 -14.00 -0.54 -21.42
C ASP A 192 -13.47 -1.04 -20.05
N LEU A 193 -14.25 -0.84 -18.99
CA LEU A 193 -14.02 -1.32 -17.62
C LEU A 193 -13.56 -2.78 -17.54
N LYS A 194 -13.98 -3.63 -18.49
CA LYS A 194 -13.56 -5.03 -18.59
C LYS A 194 -12.05 -5.21 -18.78
N ILE A 195 -11.34 -4.22 -19.30
CA ILE A 195 -9.87 -4.32 -19.44
C ILE A 195 -9.18 -4.46 -18.09
N ILE A 196 -9.76 -3.89 -17.02
CA ILE A 196 -9.25 -3.99 -15.67
C ILE A 196 -9.21 -5.46 -15.23
N ASP A 197 -10.23 -6.24 -15.60
CA ASP A 197 -10.30 -7.66 -15.26
C ASP A 197 -9.17 -8.45 -15.94
N VAL A 198 -8.83 -8.07 -17.18
CA VAL A 198 -7.72 -8.66 -17.94
C VAL A 198 -6.38 -8.31 -17.27
N PHE A 199 -6.17 -7.05 -16.90
CA PHE A 199 -4.95 -6.64 -16.19
C PHE A 199 -4.82 -7.30 -14.82
N ILE A 200 -5.90 -7.37 -14.03
CA ILE A 200 -5.90 -8.07 -12.74
C ILE A 200 -5.61 -9.56 -12.93
N CYS A 201 -6.16 -10.21 -13.95
CA CYS A 201 -5.88 -11.61 -14.26
C CYS A 201 -4.39 -11.84 -14.56
N LYS A 202 -3.80 -11.02 -15.44
CA LYS A 202 -2.37 -11.08 -15.77
C LYS A 202 -1.48 -10.78 -14.57
N LEU A 203 -1.80 -9.74 -13.80
CA LEU A 203 -1.07 -9.34 -12.61
C LEU A 203 -1.09 -10.44 -11.55
N ARG A 204 -2.26 -11.04 -11.28
CA ARG A 204 -2.39 -12.18 -10.37
C ARG A 204 -1.53 -13.36 -10.78
N LYS A 205 -1.50 -13.69 -12.07
CA LYS A 205 -0.69 -14.78 -12.60
C LYS A 205 0.79 -14.54 -12.32
N LYS A 206 1.31 -13.35 -12.65
CA LYS A 206 2.70 -12.98 -12.39
C LYS A 206 3.06 -12.95 -10.91
N ILE A 207 2.19 -12.41 -10.06
CA ILE A 207 2.38 -12.40 -8.60
C ILE A 207 2.40 -13.82 -8.05
N ALA A 208 1.48 -14.67 -8.48
CA ALA A 208 1.42 -16.06 -8.03
C ALA A 208 2.64 -16.87 -8.52
N GLU A 209 3.12 -16.65 -9.74
CA GLU A 209 4.36 -17.26 -10.24
C GLU A 209 5.59 -16.81 -9.44
N ALA A 210 5.63 -15.55 -9.02
CA ALA A 210 6.75 -15.02 -8.25
C ALA A 210 6.72 -15.42 -6.77
N ALA A 211 5.54 -15.49 -6.14
CA ALA A 211 5.37 -15.70 -4.70
C ALA A 211 4.79 -17.10 -4.40
N ASP A 212 5.28 -18.14 -5.07
CA ASP A 212 4.95 -19.55 -4.84
C ASP A 212 3.43 -19.86 -4.70
N GLY A 213 2.62 -19.26 -5.58
CA GLY A 213 1.19 -19.48 -5.66
C GLY A 213 0.35 -18.64 -4.68
N GLN A 214 0.97 -17.72 -3.92
CA GLN A 214 0.26 -16.85 -2.99
C GLN A 214 -0.75 -15.94 -3.71
N LYS A 215 -1.98 -15.93 -3.18
CA LYS A 215 -3.09 -15.13 -3.70
C LYS A 215 -3.27 -13.87 -2.84
N MET A 216 -2.63 -12.78 -3.25
CA MET A 216 -2.67 -11.51 -2.52
C MET A 216 -3.80 -10.57 -3.00
N ILE A 217 -4.18 -10.65 -4.28
CA ILE A 217 -5.24 -9.79 -4.84
C ILE A 217 -6.57 -10.55 -4.85
N GLU A 218 -7.52 -10.14 -4.03
CA GLU A 218 -8.86 -10.73 -3.94
C GLU A 218 -9.90 -9.92 -4.72
N THR A 219 -10.96 -10.59 -5.20
CA THR A 219 -12.10 -9.94 -5.85
C THR A 219 -13.18 -9.68 -4.81
N VAL A 220 -13.65 -8.45 -4.71
CA VAL A 220 -14.86 -8.08 -3.98
C VAL A 220 -15.98 -7.95 -5.00
N TRP A 221 -16.83 -8.97 -5.08
CA TRP A 221 -17.89 -9.06 -6.09
C TRP A 221 -18.79 -7.82 -6.09
N GLY A 222 -19.02 -7.28 -7.29
CA GLY A 222 -19.81 -6.05 -7.48
C GLY A 222 -19.13 -4.75 -7.03
N ARG A 223 -17.91 -4.79 -6.48
CA ARG A 223 -17.21 -3.59 -6.00
C ARG A 223 -15.83 -3.39 -6.64
N GLY A 224 -15.03 -4.45 -6.79
CA GLY A 224 -13.71 -4.36 -7.41
C GLY A 224 -12.69 -5.30 -6.78
N TYR A 225 -11.51 -4.78 -6.44
CA TYR A 225 -10.35 -5.56 -6.04
C TYR A 225 -9.70 -5.04 -4.77
N VAL A 226 -9.10 -5.92 -3.99
CA VAL A 226 -8.37 -5.58 -2.75
C VAL A 226 -7.07 -6.35 -2.68
N LEU A 227 -6.00 -5.67 -2.28
CA LEU A 227 -4.74 -6.32 -1.93
C LEU A 227 -4.77 -6.68 -0.43
N ARG A 228 -4.46 -7.93 -0.12
CA ARG A 228 -4.36 -8.45 1.25
C ARG A 228 -3.04 -9.17 1.45
N GLU A 229 -2.68 -9.30 2.73
CA GLU A 229 -1.61 -10.21 3.09
C GLU A 229 -1.97 -11.65 2.67
N PRO A 230 -0.99 -12.43 2.18
CA PRO A 230 -1.22 -13.83 1.90
C PRO A 230 -1.65 -14.54 3.19
N LYS A 231 -2.65 -15.41 3.09
CA LYS A 231 -3.10 -16.21 4.22
C LYS A 231 -2.01 -17.24 4.53
N THR A 232 -1.34 -17.10 5.67
CA THR A 232 -0.44 -18.13 6.19
C THR A 232 -1.26 -19.35 6.59
N VAL A 233 -1.22 -20.41 5.78
CA VAL A 233 -1.68 -21.73 6.21
C VAL A 233 -0.51 -22.39 6.94
N LEU A 234 -0.55 -22.40 8.27
CA LEU A 234 0.40 -23.19 9.05
C LEU A 234 0.04 -24.67 8.87
N LEU A 235 0.85 -25.41 8.12
CA LEU A 235 0.81 -26.87 8.11
C LEU A 235 1.43 -27.37 9.42
N LEU A 236 0.59 -27.61 10.43
CA LEU A 236 1.03 -28.30 11.65
C LEU A 236 0.95 -29.80 11.39
N GLU A 237 2.11 -30.47 11.37
CA GLU A 237 2.15 -31.92 11.44
C GLU A 237 1.68 -32.34 12.84
N ALA A 238 0.50 -32.95 12.94
CA ALA A 238 0.03 -33.46 14.21
C ALA A 238 0.93 -34.62 14.66
N PRO A 239 1.48 -34.61 15.90
CA PRO A 239 2.39 -35.64 16.35
C PRO A 239 1.67 -36.99 16.44
N SER A 240 2.40 -38.06 16.09
CA SER A 240 1.91 -39.44 15.97
C SER A 240 1.11 -39.95 17.17
N LYS A 241 1.33 -39.40 18.36
CA LYS A 241 0.64 -39.73 19.62
C LYS A 241 -0.88 -39.48 19.62
N PHE A 242 -1.40 -38.72 18.66
CA PHE A 242 -2.84 -38.45 18.55
C PHE A 242 -3.58 -39.35 17.52
N TYR A 243 -2.86 -40.29 16.88
CA TYR A 243 -3.45 -41.29 15.98
C TYR A 243 -3.74 -42.59 16.75
N LYS A 244 -4.88 -43.25 16.48
CA LYS A 244 -5.15 -44.64 16.90
C LYS A 244 -4.97 -45.58 15.70
N GLY A 245 -3.96 -46.44 15.75
CA GLY A 245 -3.54 -47.34 14.67
C GLY A 245 -2.14 -47.00 14.16
N GLU A 246 -1.47 -47.93 13.46
CA GLU A 246 -0.24 -47.59 12.73
C GLU A 246 -0.57 -46.49 11.72
N PRO A 247 0.16 -45.37 11.70
CA PRO A 247 -0.08 -44.32 10.72
C PRO A 247 0.18 -44.90 9.33
N SER A 248 -0.87 -45.08 8.52
CA SER A 248 -0.62 -45.18 7.08
C SER A 248 0.02 -43.87 6.67
N SER A 249 1.07 -43.96 5.85
CA SER A 249 1.93 -42.85 5.42
C SER A 249 1.22 -41.70 4.68
N GLU A 250 -0.12 -41.71 4.63
CA GLU A 250 -0.94 -40.85 3.78
C GLU A 250 -1.98 -40.01 4.55
N VAL A 251 -2.13 -40.16 5.88
CA VAL A 251 -3.08 -39.32 6.65
C VAL A 251 -2.42 -38.01 7.05
N THR A 252 -2.41 -37.05 6.12
CA THR A 252 -2.11 -35.63 6.42
C THR A 252 -3.43 -34.91 6.73
N GLY A 253 -3.76 -34.78 8.02
CA GLY A 253 -4.84 -33.89 8.44
C GLY A 253 -4.37 -32.43 8.36
N PHE A 254 -5.14 -31.56 7.69
CA PHE A 254 -4.86 -30.12 7.64
C PHE A 254 -5.54 -29.39 8.80
N ILE A 255 -4.78 -28.58 9.53
CA ILE A 255 -5.32 -27.64 10.51
C ILE A 255 -5.13 -26.23 9.96
N THR A 256 -6.23 -25.57 9.62
CA THR A 256 -6.17 -24.17 9.17
C THR A 256 -6.30 -23.27 10.39
N ALA A 257 -5.22 -22.59 10.79
CA ALA A 257 -5.30 -21.54 11.81
C ALA A 257 -5.68 -20.20 11.14
N ARG A 258 -6.73 -19.54 11.63
CA ARG A 258 -7.06 -18.15 11.23
C ARG A 258 -6.48 -17.19 12.26
N PHE A 259 -5.66 -16.24 11.82
CA PHE A 259 -5.25 -15.09 12.61
C PHE A 259 -6.15 -13.91 12.24
N ASN A 260 -7.01 -13.48 13.16
CA ASN A 260 -7.73 -12.21 13.00
C ASN A 260 -6.86 -11.10 13.59
N GLU A 261 -6.23 -10.30 12.73
CA GLU A 261 -5.73 -8.99 13.15
C GLU A 261 -6.87 -7.97 12.96
N HIS A 262 -7.36 -7.40 14.06
CA HIS A 262 -8.21 -6.22 13.98
C HIS A 262 -7.34 -5.00 13.64
N PRO A 263 -7.68 -4.18 12.63
CA PRO A 263 -6.79 -3.10 12.17
C PRO A 263 -6.64 -1.91 13.13
N PHE A 264 -7.32 -1.92 14.28
CA PHE A 264 -7.30 -0.82 15.26
C PHE A 264 -7.53 -1.37 16.66
N ALA A 265 -6.51 -1.99 17.25
CA ALA A 265 -6.47 -2.22 18.69
C ALA A 265 -5.01 -2.27 19.15
N PHE A 266 -4.53 -1.12 19.64
CA PHE A 266 -3.46 -1.14 20.63
C PHE A 266 -4.05 -1.84 21.85
N ASP A 267 -3.42 -2.94 22.29
CA ASP A 267 -3.85 -3.92 23.30
C ASP A 267 -4.96 -4.92 22.88
N VAL A 268 -4.55 -6.10 22.41
CA VAL A 268 -5.32 -7.34 22.65
C VAL A 268 -4.37 -8.52 22.89
N PRO A 269 -4.47 -9.24 24.03
CA PRO A 269 -3.70 -10.46 24.30
C PRO A 269 -4.42 -11.77 23.89
N GLU A 270 -5.46 -11.73 23.07
CA GLU A 270 -6.20 -12.95 22.68
C GLU A 270 -5.98 -13.34 21.21
N VAL A 271 -5.05 -14.27 20.98
CA VAL A 271 -4.99 -15.04 19.73
C VAL A 271 -6.14 -16.06 19.75
N ARG A 272 -7.23 -15.79 19.03
CA ARG A 272 -8.28 -16.79 18.81
C ARG A 272 -7.89 -17.76 17.71
N ILE A 273 -7.33 -18.90 18.11
CA ILE A 273 -7.10 -20.04 17.20
C ILE A 273 -8.44 -20.76 16.96
N SER A 274 -9.01 -20.58 15.78
CA SER A 274 -10.10 -21.44 15.27
C SER A 274 -9.50 -22.47 14.31
N ALA A 275 -9.56 -23.76 14.67
CA ALA A 275 -9.18 -24.86 13.80
C ALA A 275 -10.43 -25.38 13.07
N GLU A 276 -10.45 -25.31 11.74
CA GLU A 276 -11.44 -26.03 10.91
C GLU A 276 -10.72 -27.21 10.25
N ILE A 277 -11.21 -28.44 10.50
CA ILE A 277 -10.86 -29.60 9.68
C ILE A 277 -11.80 -29.60 8.48
N SER A 278 -11.23 -29.54 7.28
CA SER A 278 -11.93 -30.01 6.08
C SER A 278 -11.54 -31.46 5.83
N PRO A 279 -12.47 -32.44 5.84
CA PRO A 279 -12.11 -33.79 5.47
C PRO A 279 -11.67 -33.78 4.00
N LEU A 280 -10.44 -34.23 3.72
CA LEU A 280 -10.11 -34.75 2.40
C LEU A 280 -11.12 -35.88 2.13
N LYS A 281 -11.73 -35.88 0.94
CA LYS A 281 -12.44 -37.06 0.45
C LYS A 281 -11.44 -38.21 0.43
N ASN A 282 -11.44 -39.03 1.47
CA ASN A 282 -10.68 -40.27 1.49
C ASN A 282 -11.54 -41.35 0.82
N ASP A 283 -11.12 -41.77 -0.37
CA ASP A 283 -11.51 -43.07 -0.91
C ASP A 283 -10.90 -44.16 -0.01
N GLY A 284 -11.64 -44.57 1.02
CA GLY A 284 -11.59 -45.96 1.51
C GLY A 284 -10.49 -46.41 2.47
N LEU A 285 -9.77 -45.55 3.20
CA LEU A 285 -8.85 -45.99 4.27
C LEU A 285 -9.25 -45.48 5.67
N ALA A 286 -9.49 -46.42 6.58
CA ALA A 286 -9.93 -46.22 7.95
C ALA A 286 -8.77 -45.76 8.85
N GLY A 287 -8.69 -44.45 9.10
CA GLY A 287 -7.75 -43.86 10.04
C GLY A 287 -7.92 -42.34 10.09
N GLY A 288 -8.84 -41.85 10.90
CA GLY A 288 -9.09 -40.42 11.09
C GLY A 288 -8.92 -39.99 12.54
N PHE A 289 -8.73 -38.69 12.77
CA PHE A 289 -8.83 -38.10 14.10
C PHE A 289 -10.23 -38.39 14.68
N HIS A 290 -10.30 -39.06 15.83
CA HIS A 290 -11.53 -39.07 16.61
C HIS A 290 -11.70 -37.70 17.28
N GLN A 291 -12.93 -37.20 17.43
CA GLN A 291 -13.21 -35.86 17.96
C GLN A 291 -12.45 -35.55 19.27
N ALA A 292 -12.40 -36.50 20.20
CA ALA A 292 -11.65 -36.38 21.45
C ALA A 292 -10.12 -36.20 21.28
N GLY A 293 -9.52 -36.83 20.26
CA GLY A 293 -8.10 -36.65 19.94
C GLY A 293 -7.80 -35.30 19.29
N LEU A 294 -8.76 -34.78 18.51
CA LEU A 294 -8.71 -33.44 17.95
C LEU A 294 -8.81 -32.37 19.05
N ASP A 295 -9.79 -32.51 19.94
CA ASP A 295 -9.99 -31.57 21.05
C ASP A 295 -8.75 -31.53 21.96
N ALA A 296 -8.12 -32.69 22.20
CA ALA A 296 -6.87 -32.79 22.95
C ALA A 296 -5.67 -32.14 22.23
N PHE A 297 -5.54 -32.30 20.91
CA PHE A 297 -4.49 -31.64 20.12
C PHE A 297 -4.67 -30.12 20.10
N ILE A 298 -5.90 -29.63 19.86
CA ILE A 298 -6.22 -28.20 19.88
C ILE A 298 -5.94 -27.60 21.26
N SER A 299 -6.25 -28.32 22.34
CA SER A 299 -5.99 -27.86 23.71
C SER A 299 -4.49 -27.83 24.03
N TYR A 300 -3.73 -28.87 23.62
CA TYR A 300 -2.27 -28.94 23.77
C TYR A 300 -1.57 -27.78 23.05
N GLU A 301 -2.00 -27.49 21.83
CA GLU A 301 -1.43 -26.41 21.03
C GLU A 301 -1.81 -25.02 21.58
N LYS A 302 -3.05 -24.84 22.05
CA LYS A 302 -3.44 -23.61 22.76
C LYS A 302 -2.56 -23.37 23.99
N GLU A 303 -2.22 -24.41 24.75
CA GLU A 303 -1.27 -24.32 25.87
C GLU A 303 0.14 -23.97 25.43
N GLN A 304 0.68 -24.65 24.41
CA GLN A 304 2.01 -24.39 23.86
C GLN A 304 2.15 -22.95 23.35
N TRP A 305 1.16 -22.45 22.60
CA TRP A 305 1.15 -21.07 22.10
C TRP A 305 0.86 -20.01 23.17
N ALA A 306 0.12 -20.35 24.23
CA ALA A 306 -0.03 -19.48 25.39
C ALA A 306 1.29 -19.33 26.19
N THR A 307 2.19 -20.30 26.08
CA THR A 307 3.52 -20.27 26.71
C THR A 307 4.64 -19.68 25.84
N VAL A 308 4.38 -19.35 24.56
CA VAL A 308 5.34 -18.56 23.77
C VAL A 308 5.35 -17.15 24.34
N PRO A 309 6.49 -16.63 24.84
CA PRO A 309 6.53 -15.27 25.35
C PRO A 309 6.12 -14.33 24.24
N ALA A 310 5.20 -13.40 24.53
CA ALA A 310 4.88 -12.30 23.64
C ALA A 310 6.21 -11.72 23.13
N LEU A 311 6.41 -11.76 21.80
CA LEU A 311 7.60 -11.22 21.16
C LEU A 311 7.84 -9.82 21.72
N THR A 312 8.89 -9.71 22.55
CA THR A 312 9.26 -8.49 23.26
C THR A 312 9.25 -7.32 22.27
N PRO A 313 8.51 -6.21 22.53
CA PRO A 313 8.62 -5.05 21.68
C PRO A 313 10.08 -4.57 21.76
N MET A 314 10.75 -4.49 20.61
CA MET A 314 12.08 -3.88 20.52
C MET A 314 12.02 -2.52 21.19
N ARG A 315 12.77 -2.38 22.29
CA ARG A 315 12.96 -1.12 23.01
C ARG A 315 13.40 -0.05 22.01
N ARG A 316 12.61 1.01 21.90
CA ARG A 316 13.12 2.33 21.52
C ARG A 316 14.14 2.74 22.59
N THR A 317 15.42 2.68 22.27
CA THR A 317 16.40 3.57 22.91
C THR A 317 16.31 4.93 22.25
N VAL A 318 16.24 5.93 23.12
CA VAL A 318 16.04 7.37 22.93
C VAL A 318 17.10 7.98 22.02
#